data_AF-A0A0B8QFJ7-F1
#
_entry.id   AF-A0A0B8QFJ7-F1
#
_cell.length_a   1.000
_cell.length_b   1.000
_cell.length_c   1.000
_cell.angle_alpha   90.00
_cell.angle_beta   90.00
_cell.angle_gamma   90.00
#
_symmetry.space_group_name_H-M   'P 1'
#
loop_
_entity.id
_entity.type
_entity.pdbx_description
1 polymer ?
#
loop_
_entity_poly.entity_id
_entity_poly.type
_entity_poly.pdbx_seq_one_letter_code
_entity_poly.pdbx_strand_id
1 'polypeptide(L)'
;MLTTQGFEINGDSSNQIQLEVQEALVRVTSSTFSNQMQAKVTLTVTAETPSGKFVKTYSGSAKAENSMGASNEQIEHVINHVSKLVLNEIANDVELIDYMEENFK
;
A
#
# COMPACT_ATOMS: atom_id res chain seq x y z
N MET A 1 -22.30 9.24 -15.27
CA MET A 1 -22.00 7.90 -14.74
C MET A 1 -20.61 7.53 -15.22
N LEU A 2 -19.67 7.27 -14.31
CA LEU A 2 -18.30 6.88 -14.67
C LEU A 2 -18.24 5.36 -14.76
N THR A 3 -18.40 4.84 -15.97
CA THR A 3 -18.08 3.45 -16.31
C THR A 3 -16.58 3.35 -16.55
N THR A 4 -15.84 2.80 -15.59
CA THR A 4 -14.40 2.52 -15.69
C THR A 4 -14.19 1.02 -15.56
N GLN A 5 -13.77 0.40 -16.68
CA GLN A 5 -13.11 -0.90 -16.76
C GLN A 5 -13.65 -2.03 -15.86
N GLY A 6 -14.90 -2.44 -16.11
CA GLY A 6 -15.32 -3.82 -15.81
C GLY A 6 -15.61 -4.17 -14.34
N PHE A 7 -15.73 -3.20 -13.45
CA PHE A 7 -16.22 -3.44 -12.09
C PHE A 7 -17.62 -2.84 -11.93
N GLU A 8 -18.64 -3.72 -11.88
CA GLU A 8 -19.98 -3.36 -11.42
C GLU A 8 -19.99 -3.29 -9.89
N ILE A 9 -20.15 -2.10 -9.32
CA ILE A 9 -20.44 -1.95 -7.89
C ILE A 9 -21.95 -2.10 -7.72
N ASN A 10 -22.42 -3.34 -7.56
CA ASN A 10 -23.79 -3.62 -7.18
C ASN A 10 -23.92 -3.46 -5.66
N GLY A 11 -24.71 -2.48 -5.23
CA GLY A 11 -24.92 -2.15 -3.83
C GLY A 11 -25.91 -3.10 -3.16
N ASP A 12 -25.43 -4.23 -2.63
CA ASP A 12 -25.94 -4.87 -1.40
C ASP A 12 -25.02 -6.00 -0.89
N SER A 13 -23.69 -5.87 -1.04
CA SER A 13 -22.75 -6.87 -0.51
C SER A 13 -22.38 -6.53 0.93
N SER A 14 -22.74 -7.39 1.87
CA SER A 14 -22.25 -7.37 3.26
C SER A 14 -20.76 -7.69 3.39
N ASN A 15 -20.09 -7.94 2.26
CA ASN A 15 -18.66 -8.14 2.14
C ASN A 15 -17.96 -6.77 1.96
N GLN A 16 -16.93 -6.51 2.74
CA GLN A 16 -16.17 -5.26 2.75
C GLN A 16 -14.67 -5.55 2.64
N ILE A 17 -13.98 -4.76 1.82
CA ILE A 17 -12.52 -4.67 1.84
C ILE A 17 -12.14 -3.26 2.27
N GLN A 18 -11.35 -3.15 3.32
CA GLN A 18 -10.80 -1.90 3.82
C GLN A 18 -9.27 -1.93 3.73
N LEU A 19 -8.71 -0.89 3.13
CA LEU A 19 -7.27 -0.63 3.13
C LEU A 19 -7.02 0.59 4.02
N GLU A 20 -6.25 0.41 5.08
CA GLU A 20 -5.91 1.47 6.01
C GLU A 20 -4.42 1.82 5.92
N VAL A 21 -4.11 3.09 5.70
CA VAL A 21 -2.74 3.60 5.71
C VAL A 21 -2.31 3.85 7.15
N GLN A 22 -1.42 3.00 7.67
CA GLN A 22 -0.84 3.17 9.00
C GLN A 22 0.33 4.15 8.97
N GLU A 23 1.18 4.03 7.95
CA GLU A 23 2.33 4.89 7.72
C GLU A 23 2.56 5.02 6.22
N ALA A 24 2.76 6.24 5.72
CA ALA A 24 3.21 6.50 4.36
C ALA A 24 4.01 7.80 4.39
N LEU A 25 5.31 7.69 4.68
CA LEU A 25 6.16 8.87 4.89
C LEU A 25 7.57 8.66 4.36
N VAL A 26 8.21 9.78 4.05
CA VAL A 26 9.64 9.86 3.74
C VAL A 26 10.31 10.73 4.79
N ARG A 27 11.33 10.18 5.47
CA ARG A 27 12.21 10.95 6.35
C ARG A 27 13.41 11.43 5.54
N VAL A 28 13.68 12.74 5.58
CA VAL A 28 14.86 13.35 4.96
C VAL A 28 15.82 13.77 6.05
N THR A 29 17.03 13.24 6.01
CA THR A 29 18.13 13.64 6.89
C THR A 29 19.21 14.32 6.06
N SER A 30 19.42 15.61 6.29
CA SER A 30 20.44 16.40 5.60
C SER A 30 21.74 16.47 6.39
N SER A 31 22.87 16.32 5.70
CA SER A 31 24.20 16.61 6.20
C SER A 31 24.91 17.59 5.26
N THR A 32 26.08 18.10 5.67
CA THR A 32 26.89 19.01 4.85
C THR A 32 27.31 18.39 3.51
N PHE A 33 27.36 17.06 3.40
CA PHE A 33 27.89 16.36 2.22
C PHE A 33 26.88 15.47 1.48
N SER A 34 25.83 14.98 2.15
CA SER A 34 24.80 14.15 1.54
C SER A 34 23.44 14.31 2.20
N ASN A 35 22.39 13.95 1.47
CA ASN A 35 21.04 13.83 2.00
C ASN A 35 20.61 12.37 1.90
N GLN A 36 20.03 11.88 2.98
CA GLN A 36 19.49 10.52 3.07
C GLN A 36 17.97 10.60 3.14
N MET A 37 17.31 9.84 2.26
CA MET A 37 15.87 9.66 2.25
C MET A 37 15.56 8.24 2.69
N GLN A 38 14.66 8.11 3.66
CA GLN A 38 14.12 6.82 4.09
C GLN A 38 12.60 6.84 3.93
N ALA A 39 12.10 6.08 2.97
CA ALA A 39 10.68 5.87 2.75
C ALA A 39 10.20 4.65 3.51
N LYS A 40 9.02 4.75 4.13
CA LYS A 40 8.31 3.63 4.75
C LYS A 40 6.82 3.73 4.43
N VAL A 41 6.25 2.60 4.00
CA VAL A 41 4.82 2.44 3.77
C VAL A 41 4.36 1.21 4.55
N THR A 42 3.34 1.37 5.38
CA THR A 42 2.68 0.30 6.12
C THR A 42 1.18 0.41 5.87
N LEU A 43 0.60 -0.64 5.31
CA LEU A 43 -0.82 -0.74 4.98
C LEU A 43 -1.44 -1.93 5.71
N THR A 44 -2.65 -1.76 6.22
CA THR A 44 -3.43 -2.88 6.77
C THR A 44 -4.61 -3.14 5.85
N VAL A 45 -4.73 -4.39 5.38
CA VAL A 45 -5.90 -4.87 4.65
C VAL A 45 -6.81 -5.59 5.64
N THR A 46 -8.08 -5.22 5.64
CA THR A 46 -9.16 -5.96 6.28
C THR A 46 -10.14 -6.42 5.21
N ALA A 47 -10.31 -7.72 5.05
CA ALA A 47 -11.37 -8.32 4.23
C ALA A 47 -12.39 -8.95 5.18
N GLU A 48 -13.62 -8.46 5.16
CA GLU A 48 -14.67 -8.83 6.10
C GLU A 48 -15.93 -9.28 5.34
N THR A 49 -16.55 -10.33 5.84
CA THR A 49 -17.83 -10.90 5.37
C THR A 49 -18.69 -11.17 6.60
N PRO A 50 -20.00 -11.43 6.47
CA PRO A 50 -20.82 -11.84 7.62
C PRO A 50 -20.29 -13.09 8.34
N SER A 51 -19.57 -13.96 7.64
CA SER A 51 -19.07 -15.24 8.14
C SER A 51 -17.64 -15.20 8.69
N GLY A 52 -16.90 -14.11 8.47
CA GLY A 52 -15.52 -14.04 8.92
C GLY A 52 -14.79 -12.75 8.57
N LYS A 53 -13.58 -12.63 9.10
CA LYS A 53 -12.71 -11.47 8.91
C LYS A 53 -11.26 -11.90 8.78
N PHE A 54 -10.59 -11.39 7.75
CA PHE A 54 -9.15 -11.47 7.53
C PHE A 54 -8.53 -10.09 7.75
N VAL A 55 -7.44 -10.03 8.51
CA VAL A 55 -6.68 -8.79 8.74
C VAL A 55 -5.21 -9.08 8.61
N LYS A 56 -4.52 -8.35 7.73
CA LYS A 56 -3.07 -8.47 7.55
C LYS A 56 -2.43 -7.12 7.29
N THR A 57 -1.25 -6.92 7.86
CA THR A 57 -0.45 -5.70 7.70
C THR A 57 0.77 -5.99 6.84
N TYR A 58 0.97 -5.13 5.85
CA TYR A 58 2.04 -5.19 4.86
C TYR A 58 2.94 -3.98 5.05
N SER A 59 4.26 -4.16 4.91
CA SER A 59 5.22 -3.07 5.15
C SER A 59 6.40 -3.13 4.20
N GLY A 60 6.68 -2.00 3.58
CA GLY A 60 7.83 -1.80 2.72
C GLY A 60 8.67 -0.63 3.19
N SER A 61 9.97 -0.67 2.92
CA SER A 61 10.85 0.47 3.12
C SER A 61 11.94 0.54 2.05
N ALA A 62 12.40 1.74 1.75
CA ALA A 62 13.54 1.97 0.87
C ALA A 62 14.41 3.10 1.41
N LYS A 63 15.69 3.04 1.05
CA LYS A 63 16.66 4.10 1.33
C LYS A 63 17.24 4.63 0.02
N ALA A 64 17.38 5.94 -0.08
CA ALA A 64 18.06 6.60 -1.18
C ALA A 64 19.02 7.67 -0.63
N GLU A 65 20.19 7.80 -1.23
CA GLU A 65 21.20 8.81 -0.86
C GLU A 65 21.59 9.61 -2.09
N ASN A 66 21.72 10.92 -1.93
CA ASN A 66 22.15 11.83 -3.00
C ASN A 66 23.06 12.95 -2.46
N SER A 67 23.94 13.43 -3.34
CA SER A 67 24.88 14.53 -3.05
C SER A 67 24.27 15.91 -3.27
N MET A 68 23.19 16.00 -4.05
CA MET A 68 22.36 17.18 -4.23
C MET A 68 21.08 16.97 -3.40
N GLY A 69 20.50 18.03 -2.82
CA GLY A 69 19.34 17.97 -1.92
C GLY A 69 18.23 16.98 -2.30
N ALA A 70 17.40 16.58 -1.32
CA ALA A 70 16.20 15.79 -1.58
C ALA A 70 15.14 16.66 -2.31
N SER A 71 15.17 16.63 -3.64
CA SER A 71 14.12 17.26 -4.46
C SER A 71 12.77 16.59 -4.24
N ASN A 72 11.68 17.33 -4.45
CA ASN A 72 10.32 16.78 -4.32
C ASN A 72 10.10 15.60 -5.26
N GLU A 73 10.67 15.64 -6.46
CA GLU A 73 10.60 14.57 -7.46
C GLU A 73 11.25 13.28 -6.96
N GLN A 74 12.39 13.38 -6.25
CA GLN A 74 13.06 12.22 -5.67
C GLN A 74 12.29 11.65 -4.47
N ILE A 75 11.72 12.51 -3.64
CA ILE A 75 10.85 12.11 -2.53
C ILE A 75 9.63 11.36 -3.07
N GLU A 76 8.98 11.90 -4.11
CA GLU A 76 7.84 11.27 -4.78
C GLU A 76 8.24 9.93 -5.41
N HIS A 77 9.39 9.88 -6.10
CA HIS A 77 9.86 8.64 -6.71
C HIS A 77 10.08 7.54 -5.66
N VAL A 78 10.73 7.85 -4.53
CA VAL A 78 11.04 6.83 -3.52
C VAL A 78 9.78 6.35 -2.79
N ILE A 79 8.84 7.24 -2.46
CA ILE A 79 7.58 6.81 -1.82
C ILE A 79 6.71 6.01 -2.79
N ASN A 80 6.62 6.42 -4.05
CA ASN A 80 5.88 5.68 -5.07
C ASN A 80 6.48 4.30 -5.32
N HIS A 81 7.80 4.18 -5.29
CA HIS A 81 8.47 2.89 -5.40
C HIS A 81 8.08 1.95 -4.26
N VAL A 82 8.16 2.43 -3.01
CA VAL A 82 7.79 1.61 -1.84
C VAL A 82 6.31 1.26 -1.84
N SER A 83 5.43 2.21 -2.15
CA SER A 83 3.98 1.96 -2.26
C SER A 83 3.69 0.86 -3.29
N LYS A 84 4.34 0.89 -4.45
CA LYS A 84 4.19 -0.16 -5.48
C LYS A 84 4.65 -1.54 -4.97
N LEU A 85 5.75 -1.60 -4.22
CA LEU A 85 6.21 -2.86 -3.64
C LEU A 85 5.17 -3.44 -2.68
N VAL A 86 4.64 -2.62 -1.76
CA VAL A 86 3.64 -3.06 -0.77
C VAL A 86 2.33 -3.46 -1.45
N LEU A 87 1.86 -2.70 -2.44
CA LEU A 87 0.65 -3.04 -3.20
C LEU A 87 0.83 -4.31 -4.03
N ASN A 88 2.02 -4.54 -4.59
CA ASN A 88 2.32 -5.79 -5.29
C ASN A 88 2.36 -6.98 -4.31
N GLU A 89 2.87 -6.79 -3.09
CA GLU A 89 2.83 -7.83 -2.06
C GLU A 89 1.38 -8.20 -1.72
N ILE A 90 0.52 -7.20 -1.48
CA ILE A 90 -0.92 -7.42 -1.24
C ILE A 90 -1.56 -8.17 -2.41
N ALA A 91 -1.28 -7.77 -3.66
CA ALA A 91 -1.90 -8.36 -4.84
C ALA A 91 -1.46 -9.81 -5.13
N ASN A 92 -0.34 -10.26 -4.56
CA ASN A 92 0.18 -11.60 -4.73
C ASN A 92 0.13 -12.43 -3.43
N ASP A 93 -0.56 -11.94 -2.39
CA ASP A 93 -0.70 -12.64 -1.12
C ASP A 93 -1.69 -13.79 -1.25
N VAL A 94 -1.16 -15.01 -1.27
CA VAL A 94 -1.94 -16.24 -1.44
C VAL A 94 -2.96 -16.42 -0.31
N GLU A 95 -2.64 -16.05 0.94
CA GLU A 95 -3.58 -16.21 2.06
C GLU A 95 -4.77 -15.26 1.93
N LEU A 96 -4.52 -14.02 1.50
CA LEU A 96 -5.59 -13.06 1.23
C LEU A 96 -6.46 -13.52 0.04
N ILE A 97 -5.82 -13.99 -1.03
CA ILE A 97 -6.51 -14.49 -2.22
C ILE A 97 -7.39 -15.69 -1.85
N ASP A 98 -6.83 -16.70 -1.20
CA ASP A 98 -7.56 -17.91 -0.76
C ASP A 98 -8.74 -17.53 0.15
N TYR A 99 -8.50 -16.64 1.13
CA TYR A 99 -9.57 -16.16 2.01
C TYR A 99 -10.71 -15.49 1.22
N MET A 100 -10.38 -14.64 0.26
CA MET A 100 -11.38 -13.97 -0.57
C MET A 100 -12.13 -14.96 -1.48
N GLU A 101 -11.44 -15.91 -2.11
CA GLU A 101 -12.07 -16.94 -2.95
C GLU A 101 -13.03 -17.83 -2.16
N GLU A 102 -12.69 -18.14 -0.90
CA GLU A 102 -13.53 -18.95 -0.03
C GLU A 102 -14.77 -18.20 0.48
N ASN A 103 -14.61 -16.91 0.84
CA ASN A 103 -15.59 -16.18 1.65
C ASN A 103 -16.38 -15.10 0.89
N PHE A 104 -15.90 -14.57 -0.23
CA PHE A 104 -16.55 -13.47 -0.98
C PHE A 104 -17.40 -13.97 -2.17
N LYS A 105 -18.16 -15.05 -1.96
CA LYS A 105 -19.04 -15.65 -2.98
C LYS A 105 -20.39 -14.98 -3.11
#